data_AF-A0A9D5RUQ0-F1
#
_entry.id   AF-A0A9D5RUQ0-F1
#
_cell.length_a   1.000
_cell.length_b   1.000
_cell.length_c   1.000
_cell.angle_alpha   90.00
_cell.angle_beta   90.00
_cell.angle_gamma   90.00
#
_symmetry.space_group_name_H-M   'P 1'
#
loop_
_entity.id
_entity.type
_entity.pdbx_description
1 polymer ?
#
loop_
_entity_poly.entity_id
_entity_poly.type
_entity_poly.pdbx_seq_one_letter_code
_entity_poly.pdbx_strand_id
1 'polypeptide(L)'
;MKKFPLIKQIILFLSVMAVFIMPVYANSAQTFWNGTTSSGAHTQDGECPITVIHETLTYDLGVQPVPGKIDPEHYENSFRAEYTFHNPSDLEVNVLLSFPLGTSPGYMNMDETDDESQYEILVSGKAAPAVIRYTWKPHGNAFSLENDLARLKNEYRSDSFFRPDLTVTEYQYRFHSFSKQFDENANLTVNAIFPDNPAETKIFPRDASAWSTGDGESAQVFERIREESVMTLYCIGKKQEPEFRFYEQTKDRQEDFEAETELLAVNEMTYEEFIHRLEEKPAGMSDLDFYNAMTDMFRYYSADSSILEMYGLSGNVMKWLQYELVFEPDETLVNSVKAPAYPSVDMKFDPPMLGYDYLLSPASSWKEFGTLDIIINTDLFMNKDSLGTFEKTDTGYQTHFESLPDKELSFSLNASENPKRDINNSYFIITALLIIIPLAGIILLILIVLGIVKLLRRKKKKDEI
;
A
#
# COMPACT_ATOMS: atom_id res chain seq x y z
N MET A 1 -56.82 22.77 -26.05
CA MET A 1 -55.79 23.11 -25.02
C MET A 1 -56.16 22.37 -23.73
N LYS A 2 -55.37 21.56 -23.03
CA LYS A 2 -53.98 21.07 -23.13
C LYS A 2 -54.02 19.55 -22.82
N LYS A 3 -53.87 18.68 -23.81
CA LYS A 3 -53.66 17.23 -23.62
C LYS A 3 -52.15 16.95 -23.67
N PHE A 4 -51.45 17.19 -22.57
CA PHE A 4 -50.03 16.86 -22.43
C PHE A 4 -49.59 16.36 -21.02
N PRO A 5 -50.44 15.76 -20.14
CA PRO A 5 -49.95 15.28 -18.86
C PRO A 5 -49.21 13.93 -18.96
N LEU A 6 -49.69 13.01 -19.80
CA LEU A 6 -49.18 11.63 -19.83
C LEU A 6 -47.76 11.52 -20.40
N ILE A 7 -47.46 12.28 -21.47
CA ILE A 7 -46.12 12.27 -22.10
C ILE A 7 -45.08 12.89 -21.17
N LYS A 8 -45.41 13.97 -20.44
CA LYS A 8 -44.51 14.55 -19.44
C LYS A 8 -44.30 13.65 -18.24
N GLN A 9 -45.33 12.93 -17.80
CA GLN A 9 -45.21 11.95 -16.71
C GLN A 9 -44.38 10.73 -17.13
N ILE A 10 -44.52 10.26 -18.36
CA ILE A 10 -43.69 9.16 -18.91
C ILE A 10 -42.23 9.60 -19.08
N ILE A 11 -41.99 10.82 -19.59
CA ILE A 11 -40.63 11.38 -19.68
C ILE A 11 -40.04 11.54 -18.27
N LEU A 12 -40.80 12.08 -17.32
CA LEU A 12 -40.36 12.25 -15.93
C LEU A 12 -40.03 10.90 -15.27
N PHE A 13 -40.87 9.88 -15.49
CA PHE A 13 -40.66 8.53 -14.97
C PHE A 13 -39.45 7.83 -15.62
N LEU A 14 -39.25 8.01 -16.93
CA LEU A 14 -38.07 7.53 -17.66
C LEU A 14 -36.80 8.26 -17.22
N SER A 15 -36.86 9.58 -16.97
CA SER A 15 -35.72 10.33 -16.44
C SER A 15 -35.40 9.94 -15.00
N VAL A 16 -36.40 9.62 -14.16
CA VAL A 16 -36.16 9.13 -12.79
C VAL A 16 -35.57 7.71 -12.81
N MET A 17 -35.99 6.83 -13.71
CA MET A 17 -35.35 5.51 -13.89
C MET A 17 -33.92 5.61 -14.45
N ALA A 18 -33.61 6.63 -15.26
CA ALA A 18 -32.26 6.87 -15.75
C ALA A 18 -31.28 7.37 -14.67
N VAL A 19 -31.79 7.95 -13.56
CA VAL A 19 -30.95 8.39 -12.43
C VAL A 19 -30.64 7.24 -11.45
N PHE A 20 -31.34 6.11 -11.53
CA PHE A 20 -31.15 4.96 -10.62
C PHE A 20 -30.34 3.79 -11.21
N ILE A 21 -29.54 4.02 -12.25
CA ILE A 21 -28.45 3.09 -12.59
C ILE A 21 -27.20 3.57 -11.84
N MET A 22 -27.27 3.58 -10.51
CA MET A 22 -26.04 3.55 -9.74
C MET A 22 -25.47 2.14 -9.91
N PRO A 23 -24.21 1.97 -10.37
CA PRO A 23 -23.59 0.67 -10.36
C PRO A 23 -23.57 0.16 -8.91
N VAL A 24 -24.40 -0.84 -8.63
CA VAL A 24 -24.21 -1.69 -7.47
C VAL A 24 -22.97 -2.51 -7.78
N TYR A 25 -21.81 -2.07 -7.27
CA TYR A 25 -20.58 -2.86 -7.27
C TYR A 25 -20.79 -4.05 -6.32
N ALA A 26 -21.40 -5.12 -6.83
CA ALA A 26 -21.41 -6.42 -6.16
C ALA A 26 -20.09 -7.15 -6.48
N ASN A 27 -19.20 -7.20 -5.49
CA ASN A 27 -17.98 -8.02 -5.41
C ASN A 27 -17.08 -8.00 -6.66
N SER A 28 -16.37 -6.90 -6.90
CA SER A 28 -15.11 -6.96 -7.65
C SER A 28 -14.06 -7.67 -6.77
N ALA A 29 -13.99 -8.99 -6.87
CA ALA A 29 -12.80 -9.70 -6.38
C ALA A 29 -11.58 -9.08 -7.07
N GLN A 30 -10.55 -8.74 -6.28
CA GLN A 30 -9.25 -8.29 -6.80
C GLN A 30 -8.81 -9.30 -7.87
N THR A 31 -8.40 -8.82 -9.05
CA THR A 31 -7.96 -9.70 -10.16
C THR A 31 -6.45 -9.77 -10.28
N PHE A 32 -5.74 -8.92 -9.52
CA PHE A 32 -4.30 -8.83 -9.51
C PHE A 32 -3.81 -8.61 -8.08
N TRP A 33 -2.90 -9.45 -7.60
CA TRP A 33 -2.24 -9.29 -6.31
C TRP A 33 -0.76 -9.05 -6.51
N ASN A 34 -0.20 -8.15 -5.70
CA ASN A 34 1.24 -7.89 -5.66
C ASN A 34 1.94 -9.00 -4.86
N GLY A 35 3.08 -9.47 -5.38
CA GLY A 35 4.01 -10.34 -4.66
C GLY A 35 5.08 -9.54 -3.93
N THR A 36 6.15 -10.21 -3.50
CA THR A 36 7.37 -9.57 -3.02
C THR A 36 8.30 -9.24 -4.18
N THR A 37 8.91 -8.07 -4.14
CA THR A 37 10.13 -7.80 -4.90
C THR A 37 11.31 -8.10 -4.00
N SER A 38 12.18 -9.01 -4.43
CA SER A 38 13.45 -9.30 -3.75
C SER A 38 14.58 -8.52 -4.42
N SER A 39 15.75 -8.46 -3.79
CA SER A 39 16.86 -7.64 -4.27
C SER A 39 18.20 -8.21 -3.84
N GLY A 40 19.25 -7.94 -4.61
CA GLY A 40 20.63 -8.20 -4.19
C GLY A 40 21.00 -7.50 -2.88
N ALA A 41 22.02 -8.05 -2.21
CA ALA A 41 22.58 -7.45 -1.00
C ALA A 41 23.42 -6.21 -1.33
N HIS A 42 23.44 -5.24 -0.41
CA HIS A 42 24.26 -4.04 -0.49
C HIS A 42 24.86 -3.73 0.88
N THR A 43 25.89 -2.88 0.88
CA THR A 43 26.57 -2.41 2.10
C THR A 43 25.92 -1.13 2.62
N GLN A 44 25.80 -0.99 3.95
CA GLN A 44 25.23 0.23 4.54
C GLN A 44 26.17 1.44 4.49
N ASP A 45 27.50 1.23 4.47
CA ASP A 45 28.49 2.30 4.65
C ASP A 45 29.52 2.39 3.52
N GLY A 46 29.64 3.59 2.94
CA GLY A 46 30.79 4.01 2.11
C GLY A 46 31.05 3.19 0.84
N GLU A 47 32.21 3.43 0.22
CA GLU A 47 32.71 2.58 -0.86
C GLU A 47 33.26 1.27 -0.27
N CYS A 48 32.56 0.17 -0.50
CA CYS A 48 32.98 -1.15 -0.04
C CYS A 48 34.10 -1.72 -0.93
N PRO A 49 35.24 -2.18 -0.39
CA PRO A 49 36.36 -2.69 -1.20
C PRO A 49 36.13 -4.11 -1.77
N ILE A 50 35.08 -4.80 -1.31
CA ILE A 50 34.77 -6.18 -1.67
C ILE A 50 34.28 -6.27 -3.12
N THR A 51 34.80 -7.27 -3.83
CA THR A 51 34.40 -7.60 -5.21
C THR A 51 33.54 -8.85 -5.22
N VAL A 52 32.53 -8.88 -6.10
CA VAL A 52 31.74 -10.09 -6.39
C VAL A 52 32.42 -10.81 -7.54
N ILE A 53 32.95 -12.00 -7.29
CA ILE A 53 33.50 -12.86 -8.35
C ILE A 53 32.36 -13.47 -9.17
N HIS A 54 31.35 -13.97 -8.46
CA HIS A 54 30.23 -14.68 -9.05
C HIS A 54 28.98 -14.59 -8.16
N GLU A 55 27.81 -14.48 -8.79
CA GLU A 55 26.50 -14.69 -8.15
C GLU A 55 25.73 -15.81 -8.87
N THR A 56 25.16 -16.75 -8.11
CA THR A 56 24.12 -17.66 -8.58
C THR A 56 22.80 -17.31 -7.92
N LEU A 57 21.79 -16.94 -8.73
CA LEU A 57 20.42 -16.74 -8.29
C LEU A 57 19.56 -17.95 -8.69
N THR A 58 19.13 -18.73 -7.71
CA THR A 58 18.31 -19.93 -7.91
C THR A 58 16.89 -19.71 -7.41
N TYR A 59 15.90 -19.96 -8.27
CA TYR A 59 14.49 -20.01 -7.91
C TYR A 59 14.01 -21.46 -7.89
N ASP A 60 13.42 -21.90 -6.77
CA ASP A 60 12.76 -23.19 -6.64
C ASP A 60 11.25 -22.96 -6.56
N LEU A 61 10.55 -23.17 -7.67
CA LEU A 61 9.15 -22.77 -7.87
C LEU A 61 8.29 -23.99 -8.25
N GLY A 62 7.81 -24.70 -7.24
CA GLY A 62 7.06 -25.96 -7.38
C GLY A 62 5.55 -25.83 -7.18
N VAL A 63 5.06 -24.77 -6.52
CA VAL A 63 3.65 -24.63 -6.14
C VAL A 63 3.03 -23.40 -6.79
N GLN A 64 1.79 -23.51 -7.29
CA GLN A 64 1.00 -22.35 -7.70
C GLN A 64 0.33 -21.72 -6.49
N PRO A 65 0.75 -20.51 -6.04
CA PRO A 65 0.07 -19.83 -4.96
C PRO A 65 -1.34 -19.44 -5.41
N VAL A 66 -2.34 -19.87 -4.63
CA VAL A 66 -3.73 -19.45 -4.81
C VAL A 66 -4.04 -18.41 -3.73
N PRO A 67 -4.37 -17.15 -4.09
CA PRO A 67 -4.71 -16.11 -3.11
C PRO A 67 -5.78 -16.59 -2.13
N GLY A 68 -5.55 -16.37 -0.83
CA GLY A 68 -6.41 -16.81 0.27
C GLY A 68 -6.31 -18.30 0.64
N LYS A 69 -5.37 -19.05 0.04
CA LYS A 69 -5.03 -20.44 0.40
C LYS A 69 -3.53 -20.65 0.61
N ILE A 70 -2.78 -19.55 0.73
CA ILE A 70 -1.35 -19.61 1.01
C ILE A 70 -1.22 -19.76 2.51
N ASP A 71 -0.64 -20.87 2.92
CA ASP A 71 -0.19 -21.08 4.29
C ASP A 71 1.28 -20.59 4.35
N PRO A 72 1.57 -19.48 5.05
CA PRO A 72 2.93 -18.97 5.16
C PRO A 72 3.90 -19.99 5.78
N GLU A 73 3.43 -20.84 6.71
CA GLU A 73 4.27 -21.83 7.41
C GLU A 73 4.68 -23.00 6.49
N HIS A 74 3.90 -23.27 5.44
CA HIS A 74 4.13 -24.37 4.50
C HIS A 74 4.37 -23.87 3.06
N TYR A 75 4.85 -22.64 2.91
CA TYR A 75 5.14 -22.07 1.60
C TYR A 75 6.48 -22.58 1.05
N GLU A 76 6.44 -23.33 -0.04
CA GLU A 76 7.62 -24.02 -0.58
C GLU A 76 8.42 -23.21 -1.61
N ASN A 77 7.80 -22.23 -2.28
CA ASN A 77 8.51 -21.46 -3.31
C ASN A 77 9.56 -20.56 -2.65
N SER A 78 10.78 -20.63 -3.14
CA SER A 78 11.89 -19.86 -2.58
C SER A 78 12.83 -19.37 -3.66
N PHE A 79 13.62 -18.36 -3.30
CA PHE A 79 14.81 -18.00 -4.05
C PHE A 79 16.03 -18.10 -3.14
N ARG A 80 17.18 -18.35 -3.75
CA ARG A 80 18.50 -18.34 -3.11
C ARG A 80 19.45 -17.50 -3.93
N ALA A 81 20.04 -16.48 -3.32
CA ALA A 81 21.15 -15.73 -3.89
C ALA A 81 22.44 -16.21 -3.22
N GLU A 82 23.36 -16.78 -4.00
CA GLU A 82 24.68 -17.23 -3.55
C GLU A 82 25.77 -16.40 -4.20
N TYR A 83 26.60 -15.76 -3.38
CA TYR A 83 27.69 -14.89 -3.79
C TYR A 83 29.03 -15.53 -3.45
N THR A 84 29.96 -15.51 -4.40
CA THR A 84 31.39 -15.68 -4.14
C THR A 84 32.02 -14.31 -4.08
N PHE A 85 32.35 -13.87 -2.87
CA PHE A 85 32.99 -12.60 -2.59
C PHE A 85 34.50 -12.75 -2.47
N HIS A 86 35.23 -11.68 -2.74
CA HIS A 86 36.66 -11.59 -2.50
C HIS A 86 37.04 -10.22 -1.91
N ASN A 87 37.90 -10.24 -0.90
CA ASN A 87 38.53 -9.06 -0.32
C ASN A 87 39.90 -8.83 -0.97
N PRO A 88 40.04 -7.92 -1.93
CA PRO A 88 41.33 -7.65 -2.59
C PRO A 88 42.28 -6.78 -1.75
N SER A 89 41.87 -6.36 -0.55
CA SER A 89 42.66 -5.47 0.30
C SER A 89 43.62 -6.26 1.21
N ASP A 90 44.62 -5.55 1.73
CA ASP A 90 45.57 -6.06 2.72
C ASP A 90 45.07 -5.90 4.18
N LEU A 91 43.81 -5.51 4.34
CA LEU A 91 43.17 -5.26 5.64
C LEU A 91 41.96 -6.17 5.83
N GLU A 92 41.65 -6.46 7.09
CA GLU A 92 40.37 -7.07 7.47
C GLU A 92 39.24 -6.09 7.15
N VAL A 93 38.14 -6.59 6.58
CA VAL A 93 36.96 -5.81 6.23
C VAL A 93 35.73 -6.43 6.90
N ASN A 94 35.04 -5.66 7.74
CA ASN A 94 33.71 -6.00 8.23
C ASN A 94 32.66 -5.28 7.37
N VAL A 95 31.71 -6.05 6.83
CA VAL A 95 30.62 -5.55 6.01
C VAL A 95 29.30 -5.88 6.68
N LEU A 96 28.52 -4.83 6.98
CA LEU A 96 27.12 -4.97 7.37
C LEU A 96 26.25 -4.99 6.10
N LEU A 97 25.72 -6.16 5.78
CA LEU A 97 24.82 -6.33 4.64
C LEU A 97 23.38 -6.12 5.03
N SER A 98 22.63 -5.52 4.12
CA SER A 98 21.17 -5.43 4.19
C SER A 98 20.57 -6.04 2.93
N PHE A 99 19.78 -7.09 3.10
CA PHE A 99 19.09 -7.77 2.02
C PHE A 99 17.61 -7.36 2.03
N PRO A 100 17.10 -6.66 1.00
CA PRO A 100 15.69 -6.27 0.96
C PRO A 100 14.82 -7.48 0.65
N LEU A 101 13.96 -7.86 1.58
CA LEU A 101 13.00 -8.95 1.42
C LEU A 101 11.70 -8.49 0.75
N GLY A 102 11.49 -7.18 0.64
CA GLY A 102 10.32 -6.59 0.03
C GLY A 102 9.22 -6.23 1.03
N THR A 103 8.10 -5.73 0.51
CA THR A 103 6.86 -5.54 1.28
C THR A 103 6.05 -6.82 1.27
N SER A 104 5.30 -7.11 2.34
CA SER A 104 4.41 -8.28 2.38
C SER A 104 3.49 -8.33 1.16
N PRO A 105 3.30 -9.50 0.53
CA PRO A 105 2.36 -9.65 -0.57
C PRO A 105 0.95 -9.20 -0.19
N GLY A 106 0.21 -8.65 -1.16
CA GLY A 106 -1.15 -8.17 -0.90
C GLY A 106 -2.16 -9.26 -0.55
N TYR A 107 -1.77 -10.54 -0.59
CA TYR A 107 -2.57 -11.70 -0.18
C TYR A 107 -2.14 -12.30 1.17
N MET A 108 -1.17 -11.69 1.88
CA MET A 108 -0.74 -12.11 3.22
C MET A 108 -0.95 -10.99 4.23
N ASN A 109 -1.30 -11.34 5.47
CA ASN A 109 -1.37 -10.36 6.56
C ASN A 109 0.02 -10.21 7.20
N MET A 110 0.35 -8.98 7.62
CA MET A 110 1.63 -8.71 8.29
C MET A 110 1.79 -9.51 9.60
N ASP A 111 0.70 -9.72 10.34
CA ASP A 111 0.68 -10.45 11.62
C ASP A 111 1.02 -11.95 11.49
N GLU A 112 1.04 -12.49 10.26
CA GLU A 112 1.22 -13.92 9.99
C GLU A 112 2.65 -14.29 9.57
N THR A 113 3.60 -13.34 9.57
CA THR A 113 4.85 -13.48 8.77
C THR A 113 6.15 -13.26 9.55
N ASP A 114 6.15 -13.57 10.85
CA ASP A 114 7.29 -13.31 11.75
C ASP A 114 8.15 -14.55 12.04
N ASP A 115 8.05 -15.57 11.20
CA ASP A 115 8.84 -16.78 11.38
C ASP A 115 10.22 -16.62 10.73
N GLU A 116 11.24 -16.36 11.55
CA GLU A 116 12.65 -16.37 11.17
C GLU A 116 13.05 -17.67 10.45
N SER A 117 12.32 -18.79 10.67
CA SER A 117 12.59 -20.08 10.02
C SER A 117 12.43 -20.06 8.50
N GLN A 118 11.74 -19.06 7.95
CA GLN A 118 11.56 -18.89 6.51
C GLN A 118 12.83 -18.42 5.80
N TYR A 119 13.82 -17.90 6.53
CA TYR A 119 15.05 -17.35 5.98
C TYR A 119 16.26 -18.19 6.39
N GLU A 120 17.23 -18.31 5.49
CA GLU A 120 18.49 -19.00 5.78
C GLU A 120 19.65 -18.14 5.28
N ILE A 121 20.64 -17.92 6.15
CA ILE A 121 21.91 -17.29 5.78
C ILE A 121 23.04 -18.26 6.06
N LEU A 122 23.81 -18.58 5.03
CA LEU A 122 24.98 -19.44 5.13
C LEU A 122 26.24 -18.67 4.74
N VAL A 123 27.22 -18.67 5.63
CA VAL A 123 28.56 -18.12 5.41
C VAL A 123 29.54 -19.28 5.42
N SER A 124 30.15 -19.55 4.26
CA SER A 124 31.00 -20.71 4.01
C SER A 124 30.34 -22.02 4.46
N GLY A 125 29.04 -22.15 4.17
CA GLY A 125 28.20 -23.32 4.48
C GLY A 125 27.76 -23.43 5.95
N LYS A 126 28.01 -22.42 6.79
CA LYS A 126 27.58 -22.39 8.19
C LYS A 126 26.51 -21.34 8.41
N ALA A 127 25.50 -21.66 9.21
CA ALA A 127 24.47 -20.68 9.58
C ALA A 127 25.10 -19.43 10.22
N ALA A 128 24.69 -18.26 9.74
CA ALA A 128 25.09 -16.97 10.28
C ALA A 128 23.91 -16.30 10.99
N PRO A 129 24.15 -15.57 12.10
CA PRO A 129 23.10 -14.82 12.78
C PRO A 129 22.64 -13.65 11.91
N ALA A 130 21.34 -13.39 11.92
CA ALA A 130 20.73 -12.31 11.18
C ALA A 130 19.65 -11.63 12.03
N VAL A 131 19.32 -10.39 11.67
CA VAL A 131 18.24 -9.62 12.29
C VAL A 131 17.28 -9.19 11.21
N ILE A 132 15.99 -9.42 11.43
CA ILE A 132 14.95 -8.83 10.58
C ILE A 132 14.74 -7.39 11.01
N ARG A 133 14.82 -6.47 10.04
CA ARG A 133 14.62 -5.03 10.22
C ARG A 133 13.43 -4.57 9.39
N TYR A 134 12.81 -3.49 9.85
CA TYR A 134 11.62 -2.94 9.21
C TYR A 134 11.79 -1.45 8.92
N THR A 135 11.37 -1.03 7.73
CA THR A 135 11.27 0.39 7.39
C THR A 135 9.89 0.70 6.80
N TRP A 136 9.42 1.93 6.98
CA TRP A 136 8.18 2.36 6.35
C TRP A 136 8.40 2.54 4.84
N LYS A 137 7.44 2.05 4.04
CA LYS A 137 7.42 2.22 2.59
C LYS A 137 5.98 2.48 2.14
N PRO A 138 5.69 3.64 1.53
CA PRO A 138 4.35 3.97 1.09
C PRO A 138 3.86 2.97 0.05
N HIS A 139 2.64 2.46 0.25
CA HIS A 139 2.03 1.47 -0.61
C HIS A 139 1.99 1.92 -2.07
N GLY A 140 2.38 1.01 -2.98
CA GLY A 140 2.39 1.24 -4.42
C GLY A 140 3.64 1.93 -4.96
N ASN A 141 4.54 2.41 -4.09
CA ASN A 141 5.81 2.97 -4.54
C ASN A 141 6.79 1.84 -4.92
N ALA A 142 7.46 2.00 -6.07
CA ALA A 142 8.54 1.12 -6.49
C ALA A 142 9.71 1.19 -5.50
N PHE A 143 10.52 0.12 -5.43
CA PHE A 143 11.77 0.16 -4.67
C PHE A 143 12.73 1.20 -5.25
N SER A 144 13.42 1.89 -4.36
CA SER A 144 14.52 2.77 -4.69
C SER A 144 15.64 2.51 -3.69
N LEU A 145 16.78 2.01 -4.18
CA LEU A 145 17.93 1.72 -3.32
C LEU A 145 18.28 2.93 -2.45
N GLU A 146 18.45 4.10 -3.07
CA GLU A 146 18.80 5.34 -2.37
C GLU A 146 17.78 5.71 -1.27
N ASN A 147 16.49 5.75 -1.61
CA ASN A 147 15.46 6.22 -0.68
C ASN A 147 15.11 5.18 0.38
N ASP A 148 15.01 3.90 0.01
CA ASP A 148 14.59 2.83 0.91
C ASP A 148 15.73 2.45 1.87
N LEU A 149 16.99 2.45 1.42
CA LEU A 149 18.15 2.25 2.29
C LEU A 149 18.31 3.40 3.29
N ALA A 150 18.11 4.65 2.86
CA ALA A 150 18.17 5.81 3.77
C ALA A 150 17.11 5.78 4.89
N ARG A 151 16.08 4.92 4.76
CA ARG A 151 15.12 4.68 5.84
C ARG A 151 15.63 3.72 6.91
N LEU A 152 16.51 2.79 6.53
CA LEU A 152 17.09 1.80 7.42
C LEU A 152 18.17 2.45 8.29
N LYS A 153 17.85 2.68 9.57
CA LYS A 153 18.73 3.37 10.52
C LYS A 153 18.94 2.56 11.79
N ASN A 154 20.16 2.63 12.34
CA ASN A 154 20.52 1.99 13.62
C ASN A 154 20.32 2.93 14.82
N GLU A 155 19.75 4.11 14.59
CA GLU A 155 19.46 5.13 15.60
C GLU A 155 18.04 5.66 15.40
N TYR A 156 17.47 6.25 16.45
CA TYR A 156 16.17 6.89 16.35
C TYR A 156 16.22 8.04 15.33
N ARG A 157 15.21 8.06 14.48
CA ARG A 157 15.02 9.09 13.48
C ARG A 157 14.81 10.43 14.17
N SER A 158 15.66 11.36 13.81
CA SER A 158 15.63 12.72 14.32
C SER A 158 15.90 13.69 13.18
N ASP A 159 15.12 14.76 13.12
CA ASP A 159 15.33 15.90 12.23
C ASP A 159 15.11 17.23 12.97
N SER A 160 14.96 18.34 12.24
CA SER A 160 14.77 19.66 12.84
C SER A 160 13.48 19.76 13.65
N PHE A 161 12.46 18.97 13.32
CA PHE A 161 11.20 18.94 14.04
C PHE A 161 11.07 17.69 14.90
N PHE A 162 10.96 16.51 14.28
CA PHE A 162 10.75 15.25 14.98
C PHE A 162 12.03 14.83 15.69
N ARG A 163 11.98 14.74 17.01
CA ARG A 163 13.07 14.26 17.87
C ARG A 163 12.47 13.36 18.96
N PRO A 164 13.15 12.30 19.39
CA PRO A 164 12.60 11.39 20.40
C PRO A 164 12.17 12.10 21.70
N ASP A 165 12.94 13.10 22.11
CA ASP A 165 12.73 13.90 23.32
C ASP A 165 11.78 15.10 23.13
N LEU A 166 11.22 15.29 21.93
CA LEU A 166 10.27 16.37 21.65
C LEU A 166 9.03 16.22 22.55
N THR A 167 8.65 17.29 23.23
CA THR A 167 7.47 17.28 24.09
C THR A 167 6.18 17.11 23.29
N VAL A 168 5.31 16.23 23.76
CA VAL A 168 3.93 16.06 23.29
C VAL A 168 3.00 16.34 24.47
N THR A 169 2.08 17.29 24.28
CA THR A 169 1.03 17.61 25.25
C THR A 169 -0.28 16.98 24.80
N GLU A 170 -0.80 16.05 25.60
CA GLU A 170 -2.13 15.47 25.45
C GLU A 170 -3.16 16.32 26.19
N TYR A 171 -4.25 16.68 25.51
CA TYR A 171 -5.41 17.33 26.09
C TYR A 171 -6.64 16.44 26.00
N GLN A 172 -7.43 16.40 27.06
CA GLN A 172 -8.75 15.77 27.08
C GLN A 172 -9.82 16.81 27.42
N TYR A 173 -10.74 17.02 26.49
CA TYR A 173 -11.86 17.96 26.64
C TYR A 173 -13.19 17.23 26.68
N ARG A 174 -14.09 17.63 27.59
CA ARG A 174 -15.50 17.24 27.59
C ARG A 174 -16.35 18.45 27.18
N PHE A 175 -17.38 18.18 26.40
CA PHE A 175 -18.38 19.18 26.01
C PHE A 175 -19.72 18.87 26.65
N HIS A 176 -20.37 19.85 27.26
CA HIS A 176 -21.64 19.68 27.96
C HIS A 176 -22.48 20.97 27.95
N SER A 177 -23.62 20.98 28.66
CA SER A 177 -24.50 22.15 28.81
C SER A 177 -24.91 22.78 27.46
N PHE A 178 -25.27 21.95 26.49
CA PHE A 178 -25.59 22.36 25.13
C PHE A 178 -26.80 23.31 25.09
N SER A 179 -26.68 24.43 24.37
CA SER A 179 -27.73 25.46 24.30
C SER A 179 -28.99 25.03 23.54
N LYS A 180 -28.99 23.82 22.97
CA LYS A 180 -30.10 23.24 22.24
C LYS A 180 -30.31 21.77 22.62
N GLN A 181 -31.56 21.32 22.53
CA GLN A 181 -31.90 19.91 22.66
C GLN A 181 -31.53 19.16 21.37
N PHE A 182 -31.02 17.94 21.55
CA PHE A 182 -30.54 17.13 20.44
C PHE A 182 -31.68 16.45 19.68
N ASP A 183 -31.64 16.55 18.35
CA ASP A 183 -32.31 15.57 17.48
C ASP A 183 -31.39 14.35 17.37
N GLU A 184 -31.92 13.17 17.63
CA GLU A 184 -31.19 11.89 17.52
C GLU A 184 -30.61 11.63 16.11
N ASN A 185 -31.13 12.34 15.09
CA ASN A 185 -30.67 12.23 13.71
C ASN A 185 -29.72 13.37 13.27
N ALA A 186 -29.41 14.33 14.15
CA ALA A 186 -28.55 15.46 13.84
C ALA A 186 -27.06 15.10 13.99
N ASN A 187 -26.21 15.60 13.07
CA ASN A 187 -24.76 15.49 13.21
C ASN A 187 -24.23 16.71 13.96
N LEU A 188 -24.06 16.56 15.27
CA LEU A 188 -23.42 17.56 16.12
C LEU A 188 -21.93 17.45 15.96
N THR A 189 -21.27 18.56 15.68
CA THR A 189 -19.83 18.59 15.43
C THR A 189 -19.19 19.66 16.30
N VAL A 190 -18.08 19.29 16.93
CA VAL A 190 -17.13 20.25 17.49
C VAL A 190 -15.99 20.44 16.50
N ASN A 191 -15.56 21.69 16.33
CA ASN A 191 -14.41 22.09 15.57
C ASN A 191 -13.37 22.67 16.53
N ALA A 192 -12.24 22.00 16.67
CA ALA A 192 -11.07 22.48 17.40
C ALA A 192 -10.14 23.21 16.42
N ILE A 193 -9.99 24.52 16.62
CA ILE A 193 -9.28 25.43 15.73
C ILE A 193 -7.94 25.79 16.36
N PHE A 194 -6.86 25.51 15.63
CA PHE A 194 -5.49 25.76 16.01
C PHE A 194 -4.88 26.79 15.03
N PRO A 195 -4.08 27.77 15.48
CA PRO A 195 -3.10 28.42 14.62
C PRO A 195 -2.32 27.42 13.75
N ASP A 196 -2.22 27.70 12.45
CA ASP A 196 -1.45 26.88 11.51
C ASP A 196 0.02 27.28 11.53
N ASN A 197 0.87 26.43 12.11
CA ASN A 197 2.32 26.65 12.15
C ASN A 197 3.07 25.30 12.16
N PRO A 198 3.16 24.63 11.00
CA PRO A 198 3.72 23.28 10.90
C PRO A 198 5.21 23.20 11.25
N ALA A 199 5.91 24.33 11.31
CA ALA A 199 7.32 24.39 11.70
C ALA A 199 7.54 24.34 13.21
N GLU A 200 6.56 24.74 14.02
CA GLU A 200 6.67 24.77 15.49
C GLU A 200 5.75 23.76 16.18
N THR A 201 4.61 23.43 15.57
CA THR A 201 3.58 22.59 16.17
C THR A 201 2.96 21.64 15.14
N LYS A 202 2.76 20.40 15.55
CA LYS A 202 1.90 19.42 14.84
C LYS A 202 0.81 18.93 15.78
N ILE A 203 -0.37 18.64 15.25
CA ILE A 203 -1.54 18.18 15.99
C ILE A 203 -1.90 16.79 15.49
N PHE A 204 -1.94 15.81 16.38
CA PHE A 204 -2.47 14.48 16.06
C PHE A 204 -3.88 14.33 16.62
N PRO A 205 -4.91 14.20 15.76
CA PRO A 205 -6.30 14.17 16.17
C PRO A 205 -6.81 12.73 16.32
N ARG A 206 -6.52 12.09 17.46
CA ARG A 206 -6.74 10.64 17.69
C ARG A 206 -8.14 10.15 17.31
N ASP A 207 -9.15 10.90 17.71
CA ASP A 207 -10.55 10.46 17.61
C ASP A 207 -11.32 11.23 16.53
N ALA A 208 -10.67 11.99 15.64
CA ALA A 208 -11.37 12.91 14.76
C ALA A 208 -12.04 12.27 13.55
N SER A 209 -13.28 12.66 13.31
CA SER A 209 -14.05 12.32 12.12
C SER A 209 -13.58 12.98 10.82
N ALA A 210 -12.94 14.16 10.91
CA ALA A 210 -12.37 14.86 9.77
C ALA A 210 -11.35 15.92 10.24
N TRP A 211 -10.54 16.42 9.33
CA TRP A 211 -9.62 17.53 9.57
C TRP A 211 -9.47 18.39 8.32
N SER A 212 -8.94 19.59 8.50
CA SER A 212 -8.45 20.45 7.44
C SER A 212 -7.05 20.93 7.82
N THR A 213 -6.11 20.76 6.89
CA THR A 213 -4.70 21.13 7.05
C THR A 213 -4.47 22.64 7.03
N GLY A 214 -5.53 23.44 6.84
CA GLY A 214 -5.51 24.88 6.92
C GLY A 214 -5.25 25.60 5.61
N ASP A 215 -5.62 26.88 5.63
CA ASP A 215 -5.45 27.89 4.59
C ASP A 215 -4.18 28.75 4.82
N GLY A 216 -3.30 28.31 5.71
CA GLY A 216 -2.13 29.06 6.18
C GLY A 216 -2.40 29.92 7.43
N GLU A 217 -3.65 30.00 7.91
CA GLU A 217 -3.98 30.71 9.15
C GLU A 217 -4.42 29.75 10.26
N SER A 218 -5.25 28.75 9.92
CA SER A 218 -5.82 27.84 10.92
C SER A 218 -5.84 26.38 10.47
N ALA A 219 -5.40 25.48 11.34
CA ALA A 219 -5.59 24.03 11.21
C ALA A 219 -6.81 23.61 12.04
N GLN A 220 -7.67 22.75 11.49
CA GLN A 220 -8.97 22.45 12.07
C GLN A 220 -9.19 20.95 12.21
N VAL A 221 -9.70 20.54 13.37
CA VAL A 221 -10.02 19.15 13.71
C VAL A 221 -11.50 19.07 14.04
N PHE A 222 -12.22 18.20 13.33
CA PHE A 222 -13.67 18.04 13.46
C PHE A 222 -14.00 16.70 14.07
N GLU A 223 -14.83 16.72 15.11
CA GLU A 223 -15.34 15.48 15.70
C GLU A 223 -16.83 15.50 15.93
N ARG A 224 -17.46 14.35 15.69
CA ARG A 224 -18.87 14.14 16.00
C ARG A 224 -19.04 13.94 17.49
N ILE A 225 -19.85 14.78 18.11
CA ILE A 225 -20.03 14.78 19.57
C ILE A 225 -21.43 14.32 19.99
N ARG A 226 -21.49 13.73 21.18
CA ARG A 226 -22.69 13.32 21.92
C ARG A 226 -22.60 13.87 23.35
N GLU A 227 -23.67 13.67 24.14
CA GLU A 227 -23.85 14.27 25.47
C GLU A 227 -22.76 13.92 26.52
N GLU A 228 -21.82 13.02 26.22
CA GLU A 228 -20.68 12.65 27.07
C GLU A 228 -19.37 12.45 26.29
N SER A 229 -19.28 12.99 25.07
CA SER A 229 -18.08 12.83 24.24
C SER A 229 -16.87 13.50 24.88
N VAL A 230 -15.76 12.75 24.94
CA VAL A 230 -14.44 13.27 25.28
C VAL A 230 -13.61 13.31 24.00
N MET A 231 -13.03 14.46 23.71
CA MET A 231 -12.09 14.63 22.60
C MET A 231 -10.66 14.59 23.15
N THR A 232 -9.82 13.73 22.55
CA THR A 232 -8.39 13.65 22.83
C THR A 232 -7.59 14.30 21.70
N LEU A 233 -6.73 15.27 22.03
CA LEU A 233 -5.86 15.95 21.07
C LEU A 233 -4.41 15.89 21.56
N TYR A 234 -3.48 15.58 20.66
CA TYR A 234 -2.04 15.62 20.96
C TYR A 234 -1.41 16.80 20.23
N CYS A 235 -0.80 17.70 20.99
CA CYS A 235 -0.04 18.85 20.50
C CYS A 235 1.46 18.53 20.62
N ILE A 236 2.12 18.38 19.48
CA ILE A 236 3.51 17.92 19.36
C ILE A 236 4.37 19.15 19.07
N GLY A 237 5.41 19.37 19.89
CA GLY A 237 6.24 20.56 19.82
C GLY A 237 5.73 21.70 20.70
N LYS A 238 5.54 22.89 20.13
CA LYS A 238 5.11 24.04 20.92
C LYS A 238 3.66 23.89 21.37
N LYS A 239 3.46 23.98 22.68
CA LYS A 239 2.15 23.88 23.34
C LYS A 239 1.17 24.92 22.82
N GLN A 240 -0.01 24.45 22.45
CA GLN A 240 -1.11 25.26 21.95
C GLN A 240 -2.44 24.67 22.39
N GLU A 241 -3.39 25.54 22.76
CA GLU A 241 -4.77 25.17 23.08
C GLU A 241 -5.69 25.58 21.92
N PRO A 242 -6.73 24.77 21.59
CA PRO A 242 -7.66 25.11 20.52
C PRO A 242 -8.71 26.14 20.95
N GLU A 243 -9.22 26.91 19.98
CA GLU A 243 -10.54 27.55 20.07
C GLU A 243 -11.60 26.54 19.63
N PHE A 244 -12.68 26.40 20.39
CA PHE A 244 -13.79 25.51 20.03
C PHE A 244 -14.95 26.25 19.38
N ARG A 245 -15.48 25.68 18.30
CA ARG A 245 -16.75 26.07 17.70
C ARG A 245 -17.66 24.86 17.55
N PHE A 246 -18.96 25.06 17.69
CA PHE A 246 -19.92 23.97 17.65
C PHE A 246 -21.01 24.25 16.63
N TYR A 247 -21.35 23.24 15.82
CA TYR A 247 -22.39 23.37 14.83
C TYR A 247 -23.16 22.06 14.62
N GLU A 248 -24.45 22.20 14.26
CA GLU A 248 -25.22 21.13 13.64
C GLU A 248 -24.98 21.11 12.15
N GLN A 249 -24.69 19.94 11.60
CA GLN A 249 -24.78 19.72 10.17
C GLN A 249 -26.00 18.89 9.82
N THR A 250 -26.91 19.44 9.01
CA THR A 250 -27.92 18.67 8.30
C THR A 250 -27.62 18.68 6.79
N LYS A 251 -28.45 18.02 5.98
CA LYS A 251 -28.27 18.00 4.52
C LYS A 251 -28.32 19.41 3.88
N ASP A 252 -29.11 20.32 4.45
CA ASP A 252 -29.46 21.58 3.81
C ASP A 252 -28.98 22.82 4.58
N ARG A 253 -28.46 22.66 5.81
CA ARG A 253 -28.06 23.77 6.68
C ARG A 253 -26.94 23.40 7.65
N GLN A 254 -26.18 24.43 8.03
CA GLN A 254 -25.29 24.43 9.17
C GLN A 254 -25.78 25.50 10.16
N GLU A 255 -25.96 25.13 11.43
CA GLU A 255 -26.42 26.04 12.48
C GLU A 255 -25.51 25.94 13.71
N ASP A 256 -24.88 27.06 14.07
CA ASP A 256 -24.01 27.16 15.24
C ASP A 256 -24.81 27.02 16.54
N PHE A 257 -24.17 26.50 17.58
CA PHE A 257 -24.73 26.43 18.93
C PHE A 257 -23.65 26.63 19.99
N GLU A 258 -24.06 26.83 21.23
CA GLU A 258 -23.15 27.01 22.35
C GLU A 258 -23.07 25.74 23.20
N ALA A 259 -21.88 25.44 23.70
CA ALA A 259 -21.63 24.38 24.67
C ALA A 259 -20.57 24.83 25.68
N GLU A 260 -20.66 24.34 26.91
CA GLU A 260 -19.60 24.50 27.88
C GLU A 260 -18.48 23.50 27.58
N THR A 261 -17.24 23.95 27.73
CA THR A 261 -16.04 23.13 27.54
C THR A 261 -15.32 22.95 28.87
N GLU A 262 -15.11 21.70 29.27
CA GLU A 262 -14.37 21.32 30.46
C GLU A 262 -13.04 20.66 30.04
N LEU A 263 -11.91 21.24 30.47
CA LEU A 263 -10.60 20.61 30.33
C LEU A 263 -10.43 19.58 31.46
N LEU A 264 -10.46 18.29 31.10
CA LEU A 264 -10.40 17.17 32.05
C LEU A 264 -8.97 16.86 32.48
N ALA A 265 -8.03 16.85 31.54
CA ALA A 265 -6.65 16.45 31.79
C ALA A 265 -5.69 17.11 30.80
N VAL A 266 -4.47 17.37 31.30
CA VAL A 266 -3.30 17.75 30.50
C VAL A 266 -2.15 16.85 30.94
N ASN A 267 -1.65 16.01 30.02
CA ASN A 267 -0.51 15.15 30.26
C ASN A 267 0.62 15.54 29.30
N GLU A 268 1.86 15.47 29.78
CA GLU A 268 3.05 15.62 28.93
C GLU A 268 3.76 14.28 28.82
N MET A 269 4.27 14.00 27.64
CA MET A 269 5.07 12.82 27.31
C MET A 269 6.12 13.19 26.28
N THR A 270 7.11 12.32 26.06
CA THR A 270 8.02 12.47 24.93
C THR A 270 7.37 12.00 23.64
N TYR A 271 7.92 12.42 22.49
CA TYR A 271 7.44 11.97 21.19
C TYR A 271 7.66 10.46 21.01
N GLU A 272 8.74 9.89 21.55
CA GLU A 272 8.94 8.44 21.62
C GLU A 272 7.79 7.75 22.36
N GLU A 273 7.46 8.19 23.59
CA GLU A 273 6.35 7.65 24.37
C GLU A 273 5.00 7.80 23.67
N PHE A 274 4.80 8.92 22.96
CA PHE A 274 3.63 9.16 22.14
C PHE A 274 3.49 8.13 21.02
N ILE A 275 4.55 7.85 20.25
CA ILE A 275 4.51 6.84 19.18
C ILE A 275 4.11 5.46 19.71
N HIS A 276 4.70 5.03 20.83
CA HIS A 276 4.37 3.75 21.46
C HIS A 276 2.94 3.67 22.02
N ARG A 277 2.26 4.81 22.18
CA ARG A 277 0.86 4.89 22.65
C ARG A 277 -0.16 4.88 21.50
N LEU A 278 0.26 5.24 20.28
CA LEU A 278 -0.64 5.41 19.14
C LEU A 278 -1.24 4.11 18.65
N GLU A 279 -0.39 3.11 18.45
CA GLU A 279 -0.75 1.82 17.90
C GLU A 279 0.12 0.73 18.54
N GLU A 280 -0.42 -0.48 18.61
CA GLU A 280 0.37 -1.63 19.03
C GLU A 280 1.43 -1.90 17.96
N LYS A 281 2.70 -1.90 18.39
CA LYS A 281 3.81 -2.29 17.53
C LYS A 281 3.58 -3.71 17.00
N PRO A 282 3.71 -3.96 15.69
CA PRO A 282 3.63 -5.31 15.14
C PRO A 282 4.57 -6.30 15.84
N ALA A 283 4.18 -7.57 15.88
CA ALA A 283 5.05 -8.64 16.36
C ALA A 283 6.37 -8.65 15.55
N GLY A 284 7.49 -8.96 16.22
CA GLY A 284 8.82 -9.03 15.59
C GLY A 284 9.51 -7.72 15.25
N MET A 285 8.76 -6.63 15.09
CA MET A 285 9.34 -5.31 14.86
C MET A 285 10.03 -4.81 16.14
N SER A 286 11.22 -4.22 16.03
CA SER A 286 11.87 -3.57 17.18
C SER A 286 11.22 -2.22 17.51
N ASP A 287 11.35 -1.74 18.75
CA ASP A 287 10.86 -0.41 19.14
C ASP A 287 11.50 0.70 18.30
N LEU A 288 12.79 0.54 17.98
CA LEU A 288 13.55 1.40 17.09
C LEU A 288 12.93 1.47 15.68
N ASP A 289 12.67 0.32 15.06
CA ASP A 289 12.11 0.26 13.71
C ASP A 289 10.68 0.80 13.68
N PHE A 290 9.89 0.50 14.70
CA PHE A 290 8.53 1.01 14.83
C PHE A 290 8.52 2.54 14.93
N TYR A 291 9.33 3.11 15.83
CA TYR A 291 9.47 4.55 15.95
C TYR A 291 9.89 5.19 14.62
N ASN A 292 10.91 4.61 13.96
CA ASN A 292 11.44 5.13 12.71
C ASN A 292 10.42 5.07 11.59
N ALA A 293 9.67 3.97 11.49
CA ALA A 293 8.62 3.77 10.49
C ALA A 293 7.46 4.76 10.68
N MET A 294 6.95 4.89 11.91
CA MET A 294 5.88 5.86 12.23
C MET A 294 6.31 7.30 11.96
N THR A 295 7.56 7.64 12.30
CA THR A 295 8.10 8.98 12.05
C THR A 295 8.28 9.25 10.56
N ASP A 296 8.76 8.28 9.76
CA ASP A 296 8.85 8.44 8.31
C ASP A 296 7.47 8.58 7.65
N MET A 297 6.46 7.86 8.16
CA MET A 297 5.08 8.03 7.70
C MET A 297 4.57 9.45 7.97
N PHE A 298 4.71 9.95 9.19
CA PHE A 298 4.29 11.32 9.53
C PHE A 298 5.02 12.37 8.70
N ARG A 299 6.32 12.19 8.47
CA ARG A 299 7.10 13.07 7.60
C ARG A 299 6.59 13.04 6.17
N TYR A 300 6.18 11.88 5.67
CA TYR A 300 5.70 11.75 4.29
C TYR A 300 4.33 12.38 4.06
N TYR A 301 3.36 12.11 4.93
CA TYR A 301 1.99 12.60 4.75
C TYR A 301 1.78 14.02 5.28
N SER A 302 2.62 14.48 6.21
CA SER A 302 2.35 15.70 6.97
C SER A 302 3.55 16.65 7.06
N ALA A 303 4.48 16.61 6.09
CA ALA A 303 5.64 17.51 6.03
C ALA A 303 5.24 18.98 6.23
N ASP A 304 4.32 19.46 5.39
CA ASP A 304 3.89 20.87 5.33
C ASP A 304 2.56 21.14 6.05
N SER A 305 2.00 20.14 6.75
CA SER A 305 0.70 20.25 7.43
C SER A 305 0.86 20.34 8.94
N SER A 306 0.09 21.21 9.61
CA SER A 306 0.02 21.21 11.08
C SER A 306 -0.75 20.00 11.61
N ILE A 307 -1.55 19.30 10.80
CA ILE A 307 -2.26 18.08 11.21
C ILE A 307 -1.44 16.86 10.78
N LEU A 308 -1.19 15.94 11.72
CA LEU A 308 -0.59 14.63 11.44
C LEU A 308 -1.64 13.64 10.97
N GLU A 309 -1.33 12.95 9.88
CA GLU A 309 -2.13 11.85 9.35
C GLU A 309 -1.45 10.52 9.63
N MET A 310 -2.21 9.57 10.15
CA MET A 310 -1.74 8.22 10.44
C MET A 310 -2.48 7.23 9.57
N TYR A 311 -1.72 6.34 8.93
CA TYR A 311 -2.23 5.16 8.26
C TYR A 311 -1.66 3.93 8.96
N GLY A 312 -2.39 2.82 8.92
CA GLY A 312 -1.85 1.57 9.46
C GLY A 312 -0.56 1.18 8.75
N LEU A 313 0.39 0.60 9.51
CA LEU A 313 1.63 0.08 8.93
C LEU A 313 1.40 -1.14 8.04
N SER A 314 0.25 -1.81 8.16
CA SER A 314 -0.08 -2.98 7.34
C SER A 314 -0.02 -2.67 5.84
N GLY A 315 0.83 -3.40 5.11
CA GLY A 315 1.08 -3.18 3.68
C GLY A 315 1.95 -1.96 3.34
N ASN A 316 2.40 -1.19 4.34
CA ASN A 316 3.27 -0.01 4.20
C ASN A 316 4.66 -0.21 4.85
N VAL A 317 5.13 -1.45 4.94
CA VAL A 317 6.40 -1.78 5.58
C VAL A 317 7.23 -2.66 4.66
N MET A 318 8.50 -2.29 4.56
CA MET A 318 9.55 -3.02 3.89
C MET A 318 10.32 -3.86 4.91
N LYS A 319 10.51 -5.15 4.62
CA LYS A 319 11.34 -6.04 5.43
C LYS A 319 12.75 -6.10 4.88
N TRP A 320 13.71 -6.19 5.79
CA TRP A 320 15.13 -6.32 5.48
C TRP A 320 15.74 -7.42 6.34
N LEU A 321 16.69 -8.15 5.79
CA LEU A 321 17.50 -9.10 6.52
C LEU A 321 18.91 -8.52 6.65
N GLN A 322 19.34 -8.26 7.88
CA GLN A 322 20.62 -7.61 8.19
C GLN A 322 21.56 -8.57 8.88
N TYR A 323 22.80 -8.67 8.41
CA TYR A 323 23.83 -9.57 8.95
C TYR A 323 25.23 -9.06 8.59
N GLU A 324 26.24 -9.53 9.33
CA GLU A 324 27.64 -9.15 9.14
C GLU A 324 28.41 -10.24 8.40
N LEU A 325 29.31 -9.81 7.51
CA LEU A 325 30.39 -10.63 6.95
C LEU A 325 31.72 -10.04 7.35
N VAL A 326 32.64 -10.89 7.80
CA VAL A 326 34.02 -10.51 8.11
C VAL A 326 34.91 -11.20 7.10
N PHE A 327 35.79 -10.43 6.48
CA PHE A 327 36.76 -10.89 5.50
C PHE A 327 38.17 -10.62 6.01
N GLU A 328 39.00 -11.65 6.08
CA GLU A 328 40.44 -11.51 6.23
C GLU A 328 41.07 -10.90 4.96
N PRO A 329 42.29 -10.35 5.03
CA PRO A 329 43.03 -9.92 3.84
C PRO A 329 43.15 -11.03 2.80
N ASP A 330 42.88 -10.72 1.53
CA ASP A 330 42.96 -11.66 0.39
C ASP A 330 41.98 -12.86 0.49
N GLU A 331 40.98 -12.81 1.38
CA GLU A 331 40.04 -13.92 1.56
C GLU A 331 39.00 -14.00 0.43
N THR A 332 38.63 -15.24 0.08
CA THR A 332 37.45 -15.55 -0.72
C THR A 332 36.44 -16.30 0.13
N LEU A 333 35.20 -15.82 0.13
CA LEU A 333 34.13 -16.33 0.98
C LEU A 333 32.87 -16.57 0.16
N VAL A 334 32.14 -17.63 0.47
CA VAL A 334 30.83 -17.93 -0.15
C VAL A 334 29.73 -17.56 0.84
N ASN A 335 28.80 -16.73 0.41
CA ASN A 335 27.65 -16.30 1.20
C ASN A 335 26.36 -16.66 0.47
N SER A 336 25.37 -17.22 1.16
CA SER A 336 24.09 -17.58 0.58
C SER A 336 22.94 -17.06 1.42
N VAL A 337 21.96 -16.42 0.78
CA VAL A 337 20.70 -15.99 1.39
C VAL A 337 19.56 -16.71 0.69
N LYS A 338 18.74 -17.43 1.46
CA LYS A 338 17.49 -18.03 0.99
C LYS A 338 16.30 -17.35 1.67
N ALA A 339 15.26 -17.06 0.90
CA ALA A 339 14.01 -16.53 1.40
C ALA A 339 12.82 -17.03 0.55
N PRO A 340 11.58 -16.90 1.04
CA PRO A 340 10.39 -17.21 0.26
C PRO A 340 10.27 -16.34 -0.99
N ALA A 341 9.84 -16.93 -2.10
CA ALA A 341 9.63 -16.23 -3.37
C ALA A 341 8.13 -16.06 -3.63
N TYR A 342 7.56 -14.93 -3.21
CA TYR A 342 6.14 -14.65 -3.39
C TYR A 342 5.85 -13.96 -4.73
N PRO A 343 5.13 -14.58 -5.68
CA PRO A 343 4.82 -13.95 -6.95
C PRO A 343 3.69 -12.95 -6.83
N SER A 344 3.67 -12.00 -7.76
CA SER A 344 2.44 -11.34 -8.17
C SER A 344 1.54 -12.34 -8.91
N VAL A 345 0.23 -12.22 -8.71
CA VAL A 345 -0.75 -13.15 -9.30
C VAL A 345 -1.74 -12.36 -10.14
N ASP A 346 -1.76 -12.61 -11.45
CA ASP A 346 -2.76 -12.05 -12.38
C ASP A 346 -3.81 -13.12 -12.74
N MET A 347 -4.98 -13.01 -12.12
CA MET A 347 -6.15 -13.87 -12.35
C MET A 347 -6.95 -13.46 -13.60
N LYS A 348 -6.48 -12.48 -14.39
CA LYS A 348 -7.01 -12.24 -15.75
C LYS A 348 -6.56 -13.32 -16.73
N PHE A 349 -5.71 -14.25 -16.31
CA PHE A 349 -5.35 -15.43 -17.07
C PHE A 349 -5.96 -16.67 -16.40
N ASP A 350 -6.39 -17.63 -17.23
CA ASP A 350 -6.78 -18.96 -16.79
C ASP A 350 -5.90 -20.00 -17.52
N PRO A 351 -4.98 -20.68 -16.82
CA PRO A 351 -4.62 -20.51 -15.39
C PRO A 351 -3.96 -19.15 -15.05
N PRO A 352 -3.87 -18.76 -13.76
CA PRO A 352 -3.31 -17.46 -13.35
C PRO A 352 -1.85 -17.27 -13.76
N MET A 353 -1.48 -16.04 -14.12
CA MET A 353 -0.08 -15.69 -14.43
C MET A 353 0.66 -15.33 -13.13
N LEU A 354 1.82 -15.94 -12.92
CA LEU A 354 2.68 -15.70 -11.75
C LEU A 354 3.86 -14.84 -12.18
N GLY A 355 4.02 -13.64 -11.64
CA GLY A 355 5.13 -12.74 -11.95
C GLY A 355 6.11 -12.64 -10.79
N TYR A 356 7.41 -12.77 -11.07
CA TYR A 356 8.49 -12.65 -10.10
C TYR A 356 9.42 -11.51 -10.52
N ASP A 357 9.81 -10.69 -9.54
CA ASP A 357 10.70 -9.54 -9.74
C ASP A 357 11.88 -9.62 -8.75
N TYR A 358 13.09 -9.40 -9.27
CA TYR A 358 14.32 -9.30 -8.51
C TYR A 358 15.16 -8.12 -8.98
N LEU A 359 15.56 -7.29 -8.03
CA LEU A 359 16.38 -6.12 -8.31
C LEU A 359 17.85 -6.52 -8.30
N LEU A 360 18.45 -6.49 -9.48
CA LEU A 360 19.87 -6.70 -9.75
C LEU A 360 20.66 -5.43 -9.51
N SER A 361 20.07 -4.25 -9.73
CA SER A 361 20.79 -2.97 -9.60
C SER A 361 21.45 -2.73 -8.25
N PRO A 362 20.96 -3.23 -7.10
CA PRO A 362 21.65 -3.03 -5.81
C PRO A 362 23.03 -3.69 -5.74
N ALA A 363 23.29 -4.72 -6.54
CA ALA A 363 24.61 -5.30 -6.67
C ALA A 363 25.64 -4.37 -7.34
N SER A 364 25.22 -3.26 -7.95
CA SER A 364 26.13 -2.22 -8.45
C SER A 364 26.84 -1.43 -7.34
N SER A 365 26.43 -1.60 -6.07
CA SER A 365 27.09 -0.97 -4.92
C SER A 365 28.43 -1.62 -4.55
N TRP A 366 28.70 -2.85 -5.03
CA TRP A 366 29.98 -3.51 -4.84
C TRP A 366 31.07 -2.88 -5.71
N LYS A 367 32.34 -3.02 -5.30
CA LYS A 367 33.48 -2.44 -6.03
C LYS A 367 33.52 -2.88 -7.49
N GLU A 368 33.36 -4.18 -7.69
CA GLU A 368 33.32 -4.85 -8.99
C GLU A 368 32.34 -6.01 -8.93
N PHE A 369 31.72 -6.32 -10.06
CA PHE A 369 30.78 -7.43 -10.19
C PHE A 369 31.14 -8.29 -11.40
N GLY A 370 31.43 -9.57 -11.14
CA GLY A 370 31.78 -10.59 -12.13
C GLY A 370 30.56 -11.25 -12.75
N THR A 371 30.56 -12.57 -12.82
CA THR A 371 29.53 -13.30 -13.57
C THR A 371 28.25 -13.53 -12.77
N LEU A 372 27.12 -13.64 -13.47
CA LEU A 372 25.80 -13.92 -12.89
C LEU A 372 25.17 -15.12 -13.60
N ASP A 373 24.83 -16.16 -12.84
CA ASP A 373 23.98 -17.25 -13.27
C ASP A 373 22.59 -17.10 -12.66
N ILE A 374 21.55 -17.25 -13.47
CA ILE A 374 20.16 -17.30 -12.98
C ILE A 374 19.56 -18.64 -13.39
N ILE A 375 19.08 -19.39 -12.40
CA ILE A 375 18.49 -20.72 -12.55
C ILE A 375 17.06 -20.67 -12.01
N ILE A 376 16.09 -21.12 -12.80
CA ILE A 376 14.69 -21.21 -12.40
C ILE A 376 14.27 -22.68 -12.51
N ASN A 377 14.17 -23.36 -11.37
CA ASN A 377 13.67 -24.71 -11.26
C ASN A 377 12.14 -24.68 -11.17
N THR A 378 11.46 -25.14 -12.22
CA THR A 378 10.00 -25.12 -12.28
C THR A 378 9.46 -26.04 -13.37
N ASP A 379 8.29 -26.63 -13.14
CA ASP A 379 7.51 -27.34 -14.16
C ASP A 379 6.63 -26.41 -15.01
N LEU A 380 6.62 -25.10 -14.70
CA LEU A 380 5.78 -24.10 -15.36
C LEU A 380 6.39 -23.58 -16.67
N PHE A 381 5.54 -23.01 -17.52
CA PHE A 381 5.94 -22.39 -18.77
C PHE A 381 6.27 -20.92 -18.58
N MET A 382 7.42 -20.48 -19.08
CA MET A 382 7.80 -19.07 -19.10
C MET A 382 7.06 -18.33 -20.22
N ASN A 383 6.37 -17.24 -19.86
CA ASN A 383 5.62 -16.41 -20.80
C ASN A 383 6.21 -15.01 -21.00
N LYS A 384 6.96 -14.51 -20.01
CA LYS A 384 7.66 -13.23 -20.06
C LYS A 384 9.05 -13.41 -19.49
N ASP A 385 10.00 -12.80 -20.18
CA ASP A 385 11.40 -12.68 -19.80
C ASP A 385 11.83 -11.25 -20.12
N SER A 386 12.24 -10.51 -19.09
CA SER A 386 12.73 -9.12 -19.23
C SER A 386 14.15 -9.02 -19.76
N LEU A 387 14.97 -10.05 -19.56
CA LEU A 387 16.36 -10.10 -20.00
C LEU A 387 16.46 -10.65 -21.43
N GLY A 388 15.56 -11.56 -21.80
CA GLY A 388 15.39 -12.09 -23.15
C GLY A 388 16.42 -13.18 -23.51
N THR A 389 17.06 -13.79 -22.52
CA THR A 389 18.24 -14.64 -22.66
C THR A 389 18.07 -16.01 -21.99
N PHE A 390 16.89 -16.33 -21.47
CA PHE A 390 16.66 -17.63 -20.84
C PHE A 390 16.59 -18.77 -21.86
N GLU A 391 17.34 -19.83 -21.56
CA GLU A 391 17.30 -21.10 -22.26
C GLU A 391 16.53 -22.14 -21.44
N LYS A 392 15.69 -22.92 -22.10
CA LYS A 392 14.94 -24.01 -21.45
C LYS A 392 15.86 -25.20 -21.18
N THR A 393 15.77 -25.76 -19.97
CA THR A 393 16.48 -26.96 -19.52
C THR A 393 15.49 -28.07 -19.18
N ASP A 394 16.01 -29.23 -18.74
CA ASP A 394 15.18 -30.35 -18.28
C ASP A 394 14.42 -30.03 -16.97
N THR A 395 14.93 -29.10 -16.15
CA THR A 395 14.36 -28.75 -14.83
C THR A 395 13.73 -27.35 -14.78
N GLY A 396 13.76 -26.61 -15.89
CA GLY A 396 13.16 -25.28 -15.99
C GLY A 396 13.91 -24.38 -16.98
N TYR A 397 14.54 -23.31 -16.49
CA TYR A 397 15.20 -22.29 -17.32
C TYR A 397 16.51 -21.82 -16.70
N GLN A 398 17.47 -21.42 -17.55
CA GLN A 398 18.73 -20.85 -17.09
C GLN A 398 19.22 -19.74 -18.01
N THR A 399 20.03 -18.83 -17.48
CA THR A 399 20.78 -17.85 -18.28
C THR A 399 22.08 -17.46 -17.58
N HIS A 400 23.04 -17.00 -18.36
CA HIS A 400 24.39 -16.64 -17.90
C HIS A 400 24.77 -15.25 -18.39
N PHE A 401 25.41 -14.47 -17.52
CA PHE A 401 25.98 -13.17 -17.86
C PHE A 401 27.44 -13.06 -17.39
N GLU A 402 28.27 -12.45 -18.22
CA GLU A 402 29.68 -12.16 -17.92
C GLU A 402 29.84 -10.94 -16.98
N SER A 403 28.76 -10.18 -16.76
CA SER A 403 28.71 -8.99 -15.91
C SER A 403 27.28 -8.75 -15.42
N LEU A 404 27.10 -7.84 -14.46
CA LEU A 404 25.78 -7.42 -14.01
C LEU A 404 24.95 -6.84 -15.18
N PRO A 405 23.70 -7.30 -15.42
CA PRO A 405 22.84 -6.73 -16.46
C PRO A 405 22.38 -5.30 -16.15
N ASP A 406 22.18 -4.49 -17.20
CA ASP A 406 21.66 -3.11 -17.10
C ASP A 406 20.13 -3.05 -16.81
N LYS A 407 19.48 -4.18 -16.61
CA LYS A 407 18.03 -4.31 -16.40
C LYS A 407 17.75 -5.17 -15.19
N GLU A 408 16.67 -4.84 -14.49
CA GLU A 408 16.15 -5.69 -13.41
C GLU A 408 15.58 -7.00 -13.95
N LEU A 409 15.68 -8.06 -13.15
CA LEU A 409 15.10 -9.35 -13.48
C LEU A 409 13.60 -9.32 -13.18
N SER A 410 12.80 -9.59 -14.21
CA SER A 410 11.38 -9.83 -14.15
C SER A 410 11.01 -10.96 -15.11
N PHE A 411 10.32 -11.99 -14.62
CA PHE A 411 9.83 -13.09 -15.44
C PHE A 411 8.43 -13.52 -15.00
N SER A 412 7.69 -14.17 -15.90
CA SER A 412 6.37 -14.70 -15.57
C SER A 412 6.21 -16.15 -15.99
N LEU A 413 5.55 -16.92 -15.14
CA LEU A 413 5.29 -18.34 -15.28
C LEU A 413 3.79 -18.64 -15.30
N ASN A 414 3.41 -19.69 -16.01
CA ASN A 414 2.03 -20.19 -16.07
C ASN A 414 1.99 -21.71 -16.21
N ALA A 415 0.92 -22.36 -15.73
CA ALA A 415 0.70 -23.81 -15.97
C ALA A 415 0.43 -24.14 -17.44
N SER A 416 0.01 -23.16 -18.24
CA SER A 416 -0.22 -23.31 -19.66
C SER A 416 0.84 -22.55 -20.45
N GLU A 417 1.40 -23.19 -21.47
CA GLU A 417 2.31 -22.55 -22.43
C GLU A 417 1.65 -21.35 -23.14
N ASN A 418 0.34 -21.44 -23.39
CA ASN A 418 -0.43 -20.42 -24.09
C ASN A 418 -1.66 -20.04 -23.25
N PRO A 419 -1.46 -19.32 -22.13
CA PRO A 419 -2.54 -19.02 -21.21
C PRO A 419 -3.57 -18.10 -21.87
N LYS A 420 -4.85 -18.41 -21.67
CA LYS A 420 -5.93 -17.58 -22.20
C LYS A 420 -6.15 -16.44 -21.24
N ARG A 421 -6.19 -15.23 -21.79
CA ARG A 421 -6.64 -14.06 -21.03
C ARG A 421 -8.16 -14.15 -20.87
N ASP A 422 -8.61 -14.47 -19.67
CA ASP A 422 -10.01 -14.31 -19.27
C ASP A 422 -10.29 -12.81 -19.07
N ILE A 423 -10.54 -12.14 -20.18
CA ILE A 423 -11.17 -10.83 -20.15
C ILE A 423 -12.60 -11.14 -19.71
N ASN A 424 -12.90 -10.88 -18.44
CA ASN A 424 -14.20 -11.10 -17.83
C ASN A 424 -15.29 -10.41 -18.68
N ASN A 425 -15.77 -11.14 -19.70
CA ASN A 425 -16.57 -10.63 -20.80
C ASN A 425 -17.96 -10.23 -20.29
N SER A 426 -18.29 -10.67 -19.07
CA SER A 426 -19.44 -10.28 -18.27
C SER A 426 -19.57 -8.77 -18.16
N TYR A 427 -18.51 -7.99 -17.92
CA TYR A 427 -18.62 -6.54 -17.84
C TYR A 427 -19.03 -5.92 -19.17
N PHE A 428 -18.42 -6.36 -20.28
CA PHE A 428 -18.74 -5.88 -21.63
C PHE A 428 -20.13 -6.35 -22.08
N ILE A 429 -20.51 -7.58 -21.75
CA ILE A 429 -21.83 -8.15 -22.04
C ILE A 429 -22.91 -7.46 -21.20
N ILE A 430 -22.68 -7.20 -19.92
CA ILE A 430 -23.62 -6.50 -19.03
C ILE A 430 -23.76 -5.04 -19.47
N THR A 431 -22.66 -4.32 -19.76
CA THR A 431 -22.74 -2.95 -20.31
C THR A 431 -23.40 -2.93 -21.68
N ALA A 432 -23.10 -3.87 -22.58
CA ALA A 432 -23.77 -3.98 -23.87
C ALA A 432 -25.26 -4.29 -23.72
N LEU A 433 -25.67 -5.19 -22.82
CA LEU A 433 -27.07 -5.50 -22.55
C LEU A 433 -27.80 -4.29 -21.92
N LEU A 434 -27.17 -3.58 -20.99
CA LEU A 434 -27.72 -2.37 -20.36
C LEU A 434 -27.89 -1.21 -21.35
N ILE A 435 -27.13 -1.16 -22.45
CA ILE A 435 -27.28 -0.15 -23.50
C ILE A 435 -28.25 -0.62 -24.59
N ILE A 436 -28.13 -1.86 -25.05
CA ILE A 436 -28.88 -2.39 -26.21
C ILE A 436 -30.36 -2.61 -25.87
N ILE A 437 -30.69 -3.13 -24.69
CA ILE A 437 -32.08 -3.41 -24.28
C ILE A 437 -32.94 -2.12 -24.23
N PRO A 438 -32.51 -1.02 -23.57
CA PRO A 438 -33.28 0.22 -23.60
C PRO A 438 -33.33 0.85 -25.00
N LEU A 439 -32.27 0.74 -25.80
CA LEU A 439 -32.29 1.21 -27.19
C LEU A 439 -33.35 0.46 -28.03
N ALA A 440 -33.41 -0.86 -27.90
CA ALA A 440 -34.41 -1.70 -28.55
C ALA A 440 -35.83 -1.36 -28.07
N GLY A 441 -36.01 -1.10 -26.77
CA GLY A 441 -37.27 -0.64 -26.19
C GLY A 441 -37.75 0.70 -26.77
N ILE A 442 -36.83 1.67 -26.93
CA ILE A 442 -37.12 2.98 -27.54
C ILE A 442 -37.53 2.81 -29.01
N ILE A 443 -36.81 1.98 -29.78
CA ILE A 443 -37.12 1.71 -31.19
C ILE A 443 -38.52 1.08 -31.31
N LEU A 444 -38.86 0.11 -30.47
CA LEU A 444 -40.17 -0.53 -30.45
C LEU A 444 -41.29 0.49 -30.14
N LEU A 445 -41.07 1.37 -29.16
CA LEU A 445 -41.99 2.46 -28.83
C LEU A 445 -42.22 3.42 -30.00
N ILE A 446 -41.15 3.81 -30.71
CA ILE A 446 -41.25 4.66 -31.90
C ILE A 446 -42.09 3.97 -32.98
N LEU A 447 -41.85 2.68 -33.24
CA LEU A 447 -42.60 1.91 -34.24
C LEU A 447 -44.09 1.79 -33.88
N ILE A 448 -44.41 1.57 -32.60
CA ILE A 448 -45.79 1.54 -32.10
C ILE A 448 -46.47 2.90 -32.31
N VAL A 449 -45.80 4.00 -31.94
CA VAL A 449 -46.33 5.36 -32.13
C VAL A 449 -46.57 5.65 -33.62
N LEU A 450 -45.61 5.33 -34.48
CA LEU A 450 -45.76 5.49 -35.94
C LEU A 450 -46.94 4.65 -36.49
N GLY A 451 -47.13 3.43 -36.00
CA GLY A 451 -48.26 2.57 -36.34
C GLY A 451 -49.60 3.20 -35.93
N ILE A 452 -49.70 3.70 -34.70
CA ILE A 452 -50.89 4.39 -34.17
C ILE A 452 -51.19 5.65 -34.99
N VAL A 453 -50.18 6.48 -35.28
CA VAL A 453 -50.36 7.69 -36.12
C VAL A 453 -50.87 7.32 -37.52
N LYS A 454 -50.35 6.26 -38.13
CA LYS A 454 -50.80 5.78 -39.45
C LYS A 454 -52.25 5.28 -39.40
N LEU A 455 -52.65 4.59 -38.33
CA LEU A 455 -54.04 4.15 -38.12
C LEU A 455 -55.00 5.32 -37.89
N LEU A 456 -54.61 6.32 -37.09
CA LEU A 456 -55.42 7.52 -36.85
C LEU A 456 -55.57 8.37 -38.12
N ARG A 457 -54.52 8.50 -38.94
CA ARG A 457 -54.59 9.15 -40.26
C ARG A 457 -55.52 8.40 -41.22
N ARG A 458 -55.53 7.06 -41.18
CA ARG A 458 -56.45 6.23 -41.97
C ARG A 458 -57.90 6.38 -41.53
N LYS A 459 -58.18 6.48 -40.21
CA LYS A 459 -59.53 6.77 -39.70
C LYS A 459 -60.01 8.16 -40.11
N LYS A 460 -59.19 9.20 -39.97
CA LYS A 460 -59.52 10.55 -40.45
C LYS A 460 -59.89 10.60 -41.93
N LYS A 461 -59.13 9.88 -42.78
CA LYS A 461 -59.45 9.75 -44.22
C LYS A 461 -60.74 8.97 -44.52
N LYS A 462 -61.24 8.19 -43.56
CA LYS A 462 -62.46 7.38 -43.70
C LYS A 462 -63.69 8.11 -43.13
N ASP A 463 -63.48 9.08 -42.25
CA ASP A 463 -64.52 9.97 -41.70
C ASP A 463 -64.70 11.26 -42.55
N GLU A 464 -63.84 11.48 -43.56
CA GLU A 464 -63.92 12.57 -44.57
C GLU A 464 -64.48 12.10 -45.93
N ILE A 465 -65.01 10.87 -46.02
CA ILE A 465 -65.80 10.33 -47.14
C ILE A 465 -67.17 9.96 -46.59
#